data_AF-A0A2K3JIK8-F1
#
_entry.id   AF-A0A2K3JIK8-F1
#
_cell.length_a   1.000
_cell.length_b   1.000
_cell.length_c   1.000
_cell.angle_alpha   90.00
_cell.angle_beta   90.00
_cell.angle_gamma   90.00
#
_symmetry.space_group_name_H-M   'P 1'
#
loop_
_entity.id
_entity.type
_entity.pdbx_description
1 polymer ?
#
loop_
_entity_poly.entity_id
_entity_poly.type
_entity_poly.pdbx_seq_one_letter_code
_entity_poly.pdbx_strand_id
1 'polypeptide(L)'
;MFTIELNIYFYGLNHRLYGDDYLYHRMFLFPMYLYLQLLSVFGIIPTIILLYLNRKKIHLKTLCVSLCVLFFIAVLWDQLSVRMELWTFSQDQMVGNILGLPVEEYLFFIFVPLLCINIYLFIEEMFRRQKNNH
;
A
#
# COMPACT_ATOMS: atom_id res chain seq x y z
N MET A 1 -7.03 19.28 -12.52
CA MET A 1 -6.61 20.23 -13.58
C MET A 1 -6.54 21.69 -13.12
N PHE A 2 -7.18 22.13 -12.02
CA PHE A 2 -7.19 23.54 -11.61
C PHE A 2 -6.19 23.96 -10.50
N THR A 3 -5.42 23.03 -9.93
CA THR A 3 -4.51 23.32 -8.79
C THR A 3 -3.05 23.49 -9.21
N ILE A 4 -2.69 23.11 -10.45
CA ILE A 4 -1.29 23.08 -10.91
C ILE A 4 -0.85 24.42 -11.52
N GLU A 5 -1.75 25.15 -12.18
CA GLU A 5 -1.35 26.36 -12.94
C GLU A 5 -1.04 27.58 -12.07
N LEU A 6 -1.68 27.74 -10.91
CA LEU A 6 -1.46 28.90 -10.04
C LEU A 6 -0.04 28.91 -9.42
N ASN A 7 0.57 27.73 -9.28
CA ASN A 7 1.90 27.58 -8.69
C ASN A 7 3.01 27.98 -9.69
N ILE A 8 2.78 27.74 -10.99
CA ILE A 8 3.76 27.99 -12.06
C ILE A 8 3.97 29.50 -12.29
N TYR A 9 2.91 30.30 -12.21
CA TYR A 9 3.00 31.75 -12.44
C TYR A 9 3.71 32.51 -11.31
N PHE A 10 3.55 32.07 -10.06
CA PHE A 10 4.27 32.68 -8.93
C PHE A 10 5.76 32.29 -8.92
N TYR A 11 6.10 31.14 -9.51
CA TYR A 11 7.47 30.63 -9.60
C TYR A 11 8.29 31.30 -10.72
N GLY A 12 7.65 31.63 -11.85
CA GLY A 12 8.33 32.23 -13.00
C GLY A 12 8.87 33.64 -12.79
N LEU A 13 8.36 34.39 -11.81
CA LEU A 13 8.75 35.77 -11.54
C LEU A 13 9.91 35.91 -10.53
N ASN A 14 10.11 34.92 -9.65
CA ASN A 14 11.15 34.97 -8.62
C ASN A 14 12.48 34.31 -9.04
N HIS A 15 12.50 33.47 -10.08
CA HIS A 15 13.63 32.59 -10.41
C HIS A 15 14.75 33.25 -11.27
N ARG A 16 14.75 34.58 -11.47
CA ARG A 16 15.83 35.24 -12.23
C ARG A 16 17.06 35.61 -11.41
N LEU A 17 17.07 35.46 -10.09
CA LEU A 17 18.10 36.10 -9.26
C LEU A 17 18.76 35.23 -8.17
N TYR A 18 18.41 33.95 -8.01
CA TYR A 18 19.13 33.07 -7.08
C TYR A 18 19.38 31.70 -7.73
N GLY A 19 20.64 31.26 -7.68
CA GLY A 19 21.08 29.97 -8.22
C GLY A 19 20.52 28.83 -7.39
N ASP A 20 19.63 28.04 -8.02
CA ASP A 20 18.80 27.04 -7.37
C ASP A 20 19.10 25.63 -7.89
N ASP A 21 20.24 25.06 -7.51
CA ASP A 21 20.46 23.60 -7.69
C ASP A 21 19.86 22.78 -6.54
N TYR A 22 19.57 23.40 -5.38
CA TYR A 22 19.01 22.73 -4.21
C TYR A 22 17.50 22.46 -4.29
N LEU A 23 16.79 23.09 -5.22
CA LEU A 23 15.33 22.96 -5.37
C LEU A 23 14.91 21.77 -6.24
N TYR A 24 15.74 21.35 -7.19
CA TYR A 24 15.52 20.10 -7.94
C TYR A 24 15.54 18.87 -7.03
N HIS A 25 16.39 18.89 -6.00
CA HIS A 25 16.54 17.73 -5.12
C HIS A 25 15.36 17.53 -4.16
N ARG A 26 14.59 18.59 -3.84
CA ARG A 26 13.40 18.50 -2.97
C ARG A 26 12.07 18.30 -3.72
N MET A 27 12.01 18.66 -5.00
CA MET A 27 10.82 18.46 -5.84
C MET A 27 10.78 17.05 -6.48
N PHE A 28 11.91 16.34 -6.49
CA PHE A 28 12.08 14.95 -6.95
C PHE A 28 12.04 13.92 -5.78
N LEU A 29 11.34 14.23 -4.69
CA LEU A 29 11.26 13.40 -3.47
C LEU A 29 10.09 12.41 -3.46
N PHE A 30 9.72 11.85 -4.62
CA PHE A 30 9.02 10.57 -4.62
C PHE A 30 10.07 9.51 -4.92
N PRO A 31 10.63 8.83 -3.90
CA PRO A 31 11.59 7.78 -4.17
C PRO A 31 10.91 6.75 -5.07
N MET A 32 11.64 6.21 -6.06
CA MET A 32 11.20 5.15 -6.98
C MET A 32 10.63 3.91 -6.26
N TYR A 33 10.82 3.83 -4.94
CA TYR A 33 10.38 2.77 -4.04
C TYR A 33 9.44 3.25 -2.92
N LEU A 34 8.87 4.46 -3.00
CA LEU A 34 8.02 5.00 -1.93
C LEU A 34 6.87 4.05 -1.61
N TYR A 35 6.22 3.52 -2.63
CA TYR A 35 5.10 2.60 -2.46
C TYR A 35 5.52 1.33 -1.72
N LEU A 36 6.65 0.73 -2.10
CA LEU A 36 7.21 -0.43 -1.42
C LEU A 36 7.61 -0.12 0.04
N GLN A 37 8.17 1.08 0.29
CA GLN A 37 8.51 1.52 1.65
C GLN A 37 7.26 1.67 2.52
N LEU A 38 6.22 2.33 2.00
CA LEU A 38 4.93 2.46 2.69
C LEU A 38 4.32 1.07 2.97
N LEU A 39 4.30 0.19 1.97
CA LEU A 39 3.78 -1.16 2.12
C LEU A 39 4.57 -1.97 3.16
N SER A 40 5.89 -1.76 3.22
CA SER A 40 6.74 -2.43 4.21
C SER A 40 6.44 -1.93 5.63
N VAL A 41 6.40 -0.61 5.82
CA VAL A 41 6.22 0.03 7.14
C VAL A 41 4.81 -0.16 7.68
N PHE A 42 3.79 -0.02 6.83
CA PHE A 42 2.39 -0.03 7.26
C PHE A 42 1.68 -1.36 6.99
N GLY A 43 2.15 -2.16 6.04
CA GLY A 43 1.56 -3.46 5.71
C GLY A 43 2.33 -4.63 6.33
N ILE A 44 3.56 -4.86 5.87
CA ILE A 44 4.33 -6.07 6.17
C ILE A 44 4.72 -6.14 7.65
N ILE A 45 5.36 -5.07 8.17
CA ILE A 45 5.85 -5.06 9.55
C ILE A 45 4.72 -5.26 10.57
N PRO A 46 3.61 -4.50 10.54
CA PRO A 46 2.51 -4.68 11.49
C PRO A 46 1.84 -6.04 11.35
N THR A 47 1.73 -6.56 10.12
CA THR A 47 1.17 -7.90 9.87
C THR A 47 2.00 -8.99 10.55
N ILE A 48 3.33 -8.95 10.38
CA ILE A 48 4.23 -9.94 11.00
C ILE A 48 4.14 -9.87 12.53
N ILE A 49 4.12 -8.66 13.09
CA ILE A 49 4.00 -8.46 14.55
C ILE A 49 2.67 -9.06 15.06
N LEU A 50 1.54 -8.73 14.41
CA LEU A 50 0.25 -9.24 14.86
C LEU A 50 0.10 -10.75 14.64
N LEU A 51 0.63 -11.29 13.55
CA LEU A 51 0.65 -12.73 13.30
C LEU A 51 1.41 -13.46 14.42
N TYR A 52 2.54 -12.89 14.86
CA TYR A 52 3.31 -13.42 15.98
C TYR A 52 2.52 -13.40 17.29
N LEU A 53 1.79 -12.33 17.57
CA LEU A 53 0.96 -12.18 18.78
C LEU A 53 -0.27 -13.11 18.76
N ASN A 54 -0.90 -13.28 17.59
CA ASN A 54 -2.14 -14.04 17.43
C ASN A 54 -1.92 -15.50 17.00
N ARG A 55 -0.66 -15.97 16.90
CA ARG A 55 -0.28 -17.28 16.34
C ARG A 55 -1.05 -18.49 16.85
N LYS A 56 -1.53 -18.46 18.11
CA LYS A 56 -2.25 -19.59 18.74
C LYS A 56 -3.74 -19.65 18.40
N LYS A 57 -4.31 -18.57 17.85
CA LYS A 57 -5.75 -18.45 17.56
C LYS A 57 -6.06 -18.55 16.07
N ILE A 58 -5.05 -18.42 15.23
CA ILE A 58 -5.22 -18.46 13.77
C ILE A 58 -5.42 -19.90 13.32
N HIS A 59 -6.60 -20.19 12.79
CA HIS A 59 -6.84 -21.43 12.05
C HIS A 59 -6.22 -21.29 10.66
N LEU A 60 -5.00 -21.82 10.50
CA LEU A 60 -4.19 -21.66 9.29
C LEU A 60 -4.92 -22.09 8.00
N LYS A 61 -5.77 -23.12 8.09
CA LYS A 61 -6.58 -23.59 6.95
C LYS A 61 -7.59 -22.55 6.50
N THR A 62 -8.38 -22.00 7.42
CA THR A 62 -9.39 -20.97 7.11
C THR A 62 -8.73 -19.71 6.57
N LEU A 63 -7.64 -19.28 7.22
CA LEU A 63 -6.86 -18.13 6.77
C LEU A 63 -6.33 -18.31 5.35
N CYS A 64 -5.73 -19.47 5.05
CA CYS A 64 -5.22 -19.77 3.71
C CYS A 64 -6.34 -19.75 2.65
N VAL A 65 -7.49 -20.37 2.93
CA VAL A 65 -8.63 -20.37 2.02
C VAL A 65 -9.14 -18.95 1.77
N SER A 66 -9.35 -18.15 2.82
CA SER A 66 -9.79 -16.76 2.69
C SER A 66 -8.80 -15.91 1.90
N LEU A 67 -7.50 -16.06 2.15
CA LEU A 67 -6.46 -15.32 1.41
C LEU A 67 -6.40 -15.74 -0.05
N CYS A 68 -6.46 -17.04 -0.35
CA CYS A 68 -6.50 -17.50 -1.72
C CYS A 68 -7.68 -16.90 -2.48
N VAL A 69 -8.88 -16.96 -1.91
CA VAL A 69 -10.09 -16.40 -2.53
C VAL A 69 -9.95 -14.89 -2.78
N LEU A 70 -9.52 -14.14 -1.76
CA LEU A 70 -9.32 -12.69 -1.88
C LEU A 70 -8.23 -12.34 -2.91
N PHE A 71 -7.14 -13.08 -2.92
CA PHE A 71 -6.03 -12.89 -3.85
C PHE A 71 -6.48 -13.07 -5.30
N PHE A 72 -7.19 -14.15 -5.62
CA PHE A 72 -7.67 -14.38 -6.99
C PHE A 72 -8.67 -13.33 -7.44
N ILE A 73 -9.61 -12.94 -6.57
CA ILE A 73 -10.59 -11.90 -6.88
C ILE A 73 -9.89 -10.56 -7.14
N ALA A 74 -8.95 -10.18 -6.28
CA ALA A 74 -8.21 -8.93 -6.40
C ALA A 74 -7.38 -8.89 -7.70
N VAL A 75 -6.60 -9.94 -7.98
CA VAL A 75 -5.78 -10.02 -9.19
C VAL A 75 -6.65 -9.97 -10.45
N LEU A 76 -7.78 -10.70 -10.49
CA LEU A 76 -8.68 -10.68 -11.65
C LEU A 76 -9.30 -9.30 -11.88
N TRP A 77 -9.74 -8.64 -10.81
CA TRP A 77 -10.28 -7.28 -10.87
C TRP A 77 -9.24 -6.28 -11.37
N ASP A 78 -8.01 -6.38 -10.85
CA ASP A 78 -6.92 -5.46 -11.18
C ASP A 78 -6.49 -5.59 -12.64
N GLN A 79 -6.33 -6.82 -13.11
CA GLN A 79 -6.07 -7.15 -14.51
C GLN A 79 -7.15 -6.63 -15.44
N LEU A 80 -8.43 -6.83 -15.09
CA LEU A 80 -9.55 -6.36 -15.91
C LEU A 80 -9.55 -4.84 -16.00
N SER A 81 -9.32 -4.17 -14.88
CA SER A 81 -9.39 -2.72 -14.79
C SER A 81 -8.22 -2.03 -15.51
N VAL A 82 -7.03 -2.66 -15.55
CA VAL A 82 -5.92 -2.22 -16.42
C VAL A 82 -6.27 -2.38 -17.89
N ARG A 83 -6.87 -3.51 -18.28
CA ARG A 83 -7.30 -3.74 -19.67
C ARG A 83 -8.40 -2.79 -20.13
N MET A 84 -9.23 -2.33 -19.19
CA MET A 84 -10.30 -1.36 -19.43
C MET A 84 -9.81 0.09 -19.33
N GLU A 85 -8.49 0.30 -19.15
CA GLU A 85 -7.85 1.62 -18.99
C GLU A 85 -8.45 2.46 -17.85
N LEU A 86 -9.11 1.83 -16.88
CA LEU A 86 -9.70 2.51 -15.71
C LEU A 86 -8.60 3.07 -14.80
N TRP A 87 -7.49 2.35 -14.71
CA TRP A 87 -6.26 2.77 -14.04
C TRP A 87 -5.05 2.36 -14.86
N THR A 88 -4.02 3.20 -14.81
CA THR A 88 -2.75 2.96 -15.49
C THR A 88 -1.63 2.99 -14.47
N PHE A 89 -0.72 2.04 -14.63
CA PHE A 89 0.42 1.82 -13.76
C PHE A 89 1.66 2.37 -14.44
N SER A 90 2.24 3.45 -13.90
CA SER A 90 3.48 4.05 -14.41
C SER A 90 4.66 3.10 -14.19
N GLN A 91 5.13 2.48 -15.28
CA GLN A 91 6.27 1.55 -15.28
C GLN A 91 7.56 2.16 -14.70
N ASP A 92 7.68 3.48 -14.69
CA ASP A 92 8.86 4.21 -14.20
C ASP A 92 9.03 4.18 -12.67
N GLN A 93 8.04 3.69 -11.92
CA GLN A 93 8.05 3.61 -10.45
C GLN A 93 7.97 2.17 -9.92
N MET A 94 8.23 1.17 -10.76
CA MET A 94 7.96 -0.24 -10.45
C MET A 94 9.24 -1.04 -10.43
N VAL A 95 9.39 -1.90 -9.41
CA VAL A 95 10.56 -2.79 -9.31
C VAL A 95 10.52 -3.90 -10.37
N GLY A 96 9.31 -4.27 -10.80
CA GLY A 96 9.09 -5.22 -11.89
C GLY A 96 7.61 -5.40 -12.21
N ASN A 97 7.34 -5.86 -13.43
CA ASN A 97 5.99 -6.15 -13.92
C ASN A 97 5.83 -7.67 -14.08
N ILE A 98 4.91 -8.27 -13.31
CA ILE A 98 4.54 -9.68 -13.43
C ILE A 98 3.11 -9.73 -13.97
N LEU A 99 2.92 -10.42 -15.10
CA LEU A 99 1.62 -10.63 -15.73
C LEU A 99 0.83 -9.34 -16.05
N GLY A 100 1.48 -8.17 -16.16
CA GLY A 100 0.79 -6.89 -16.40
C GLY A 100 0.50 -6.08 -15.13
N LEU A 101 0.91 -6.56 -13.96
CA LEU A 101 0.78 -5.86 -12.68
C LEU A 101 2.13 -5.67 -11.97
N PRO A 102 2.27 -4.60 -11.17
CA PRO A 102 3.45 -4.37 -10.33
C PRO A 102 3.57 -5.48 -9.27
N VAL A 103 4.79 -5.91 -8.94
CA VAL A 103 5.05 -6.89 -7.88
C VAL A 103 4.46 -6.45 -6.53
N GLU A 104 4.48 -5.15 -6.30
CA GLU A 104 4.00 -4.48 -5.11
C GLU A 104 2.50 -4.70 -4.88
N GLU A 105 1.70 -4.82 -5.94
CA GLU A 105 0.26 -5.11 -5.85
C GLU A 105 0.00 -6.53 -5.34
N TYR A 106 0.80 -7.51 -5.78
CA TYR A 106 0.69 -8.87 -5.25
C TYR A 106 1.00 -8.93 -3.75
N LEU A 107 1.98 -8.15 -3.29
CA LEU A 107 2.27 -8.02 -1.86
C LEU A 107 1.10 -7.34 -1.14
N PHE A 108 0.50 -6.31 -1.73
CA PHE A 108 -0.68 -5.64 -1.19
C PHE A 108 -1.85 -6.61 -1.00
N PHE A 109 -2.18 -7.40 -2.01
CA PHE A 109 -3.29 -8.37 -1.96
C PHE A 109 -3.08 -9.49 -0.92
N ILE A 110 -1.86 -9.72 -0.47
CA ILE A 110 -1.56 -10.71 0.58
C ILE A 110 -1.52 -10.04 1.95
N PHE A 111 -0.68 -9.01 2.11
CA PHE A 111 -0.38 -8.44 3.42
C PHE A 111 -1.51 -7.57 3.98
N VAL A 112 -2.25 -6.85 3.14
CA VAL A 112 -3.32 -5.97 3.65
C VAL A 112 -4.53 -6.77 4.16
N PRO A 113 -5.05 -7.78 3.45
CA PRO A 113 -6.10 -8.63 4.01
C PRO A 113 -5.66 -9.38 5.27
N LEU A 114 -4.41 -9.87 5.28
CA LEU A 114 -3.81 -10.47 6.48
C LEU A 114 -3.81 -9.50 7.66
N LEU A 115 -3.41 -8.25 7.44
CA LEU A 115 -3.40 -7.21 8.46
C LEU A 115 -4.80 -6.99 9.04
N CYS A 116 -5.79 -6.82 8.17
CA CYS A 116 -7.18 -6.60 8.57
C CYS A 116 -7.73 -7.73 9.43
N ILE A 117 -7.51 -8.99 9.03
CA ILE A 117 -7.95 -10.17 9.80
C ILE A 117 -7.28 -10.18 11.18
N ASN A 118 -5.97 -9.90 11.23
CA ASN A 118 -5.22 -9.90 12.48
C ASN A 118 -5.65 -8.77 13.44
N ILE A 119 -5.92 -7.57 12.91
CA ILE A 119 -6.46 -6.45 13.69
C ILE A 119 -7.83 -6.82 14.26
N TYR A 120 -8.71 -7.42 13.45
CA TYR A 120 -10.01 -7.87 13.91
C TYR A 120 -9.89 -8.85 15.09
N LEU A 121 -9.04 -9.88 14.96
CA LEU A 121 -8.80 -10.85 16.03
C LEU A 121 -8.23 -10.20 17.31
N PHE A 122 -7.38 -9.19 17.14
CA PHE A 122 -6.82 -8.46 18.26
C PHE A 122 -7.88 -7.63 19.00
N ILE A 123 -8.72 -6.89 18.27
CA ILE A 123 -9.82 -6.09 18.82
C ILE A 123 -10.84 -6.99 19.51
N GLU A 124 -11.24 -8.09 18.86
CA GLU A 124 -12.19 -9.05 19.42
C GLU A 124 -11.71 -9.59 20.77
N GLU A 125 -10.41 -9.88 20.88
CA GLU A 125 -9.80 -10.31 22.13
C GLU A 125 -9.85 -9.23 23.22
N MET A 126 -9.59 -7.96 22.87
CA MET A 126 -9.68 -6.86 23.82
C MET A 126 -11.08 -6.75 24.41
N PHE A 127 -12.12 -6.82 23.56
CA PHE A 127 -13.52 -6.79 24.02
C PHE A 127 -13.89 -8.02 24.85
N ARG A 128 -13.43 -9.21 24.43
CA ARG A 128 -13.67 -10.47 25.17
C ARG A 128 -13.07 -10.43 26.58
N ARG A 129 -11.88 -9.84 26.74
CA ARG A 129 -11.22 -9.65 28.05
C ARG A 129 -11.99 -8.70 28.96
N GLN A 130 -12.52 -7.60 28.42
CA GLN A 130 -13.32 -6.66 29.22
C GLN A 130 -14.60 -7.31 29.72
N LYS A 131 -15.30 -8.09 28.87
CA LYS A 131 -16.53 -8.78 29.26
C LYS A 131 -16.33 -9.79 30.40
N ASN A 132 -15.19 -10.48 30.44
CA ASN A 132 -14.90 -11.48 31.46
C ASN A 132 -14.43 -10.90 32.81
N ASN A 133 -14.10 -9.60 32.86
CA ASN A 133 -13.64 -8.91 34.06
C ASN A 133 -14.78 -8.19 34.82
N HIS A 134 -16.02 -8.26 34.31
CA HIS A 134 -17.25 -7.83 34.96
C HIS A 134 -18.11 -9.05 35.29
#